data_AF-A0A928ZDD5-F1
#
_entry.id   AF-A0A928ZDD5-F1
#
_cell.length_a   1.000
_cell.length_b   1.000
_cell.length_c   1.000
_cell.angle_alpha   90.00
_cell.angle_beta   90.00
_cell.angle_gamma   90.00
#
_symmetry.space_group_name_H-M   'P 1'
#
loop_
_entity.id
_entity.type
_entity.pdbx_description
1 polymer ?
#
loop_
_entity_poly.entity_id
_entity_poly.type
_entity_poly.pdbx_seq_one_letter_code
_entity_poly.pdbx_strand_id
1 'polypeptide(L)' 'MKLLLDECIDRRLAREFSGQNIKTVSQMGWSGTKNGELLALAEKEFDVFITVDRNLSF' A
#
# COMPACT_ATOMS: atom_id res chain seq x y z
N MET A 1 -13.44 -4.16 1.41
CA MET A 1 -12.46 -3.21 0.87
C MET A 1 -11.06 -3.65 1.28
N LYS A 2 -10.15 -3.75 0.33
CA LYS A 2 -8.76 -4.11 0.50
C LYS A 2 -7.91 -2.85 0.42
N LEU A 3 -7.07 -2.65 1.43
CA LEU A 3 -6.22 -1.47 1.53
C LEU A 3 -4.76 -1.88 1.50
N LEU A 4 -3.98 -1.19 0.68
CA LEU A 4 -2.53 -1.30 0.66
C LEU A 4 -1.93 -0.08 1.34
N LEU A 5 -1.09 -0.32 2.35
CA LEU A 5 -0.30 0.70 3.01
C LEU A 5 1.14 0.65 2.49
N ASP A 6 1.63 1.81 2.10
CA ASP A 6 3.03 1.99 1.73
C ASP A 6 3.99 1.70 2.89
N GLU A 7 5.23 1.34 2.56
CA GLU A 7 6.28 1.02 3.52
C GLU A 7 6.77 2.24 4.32
N CYS A 8 6.56 3.45 3.79
CA CYS A 8 6.81 4.70 4.51
C CYS A 8 5.76 5.02 5.59
N ILE A 9 4.66 4.26 5.68
CA ILE A 9 3.60 4.50 6.65
C ILE A 9 3.80 3.62 7.88
N ASP A 10 3.67 4.22 9.08
CA ASP A 10 3.73 3.46 10.33
C ASP A 10 2.61 2.42 10.36
N ARG A 11 2.99 1.15 10.59
CA ARG A 11 2.08 0.02 10.75
C ARG A 11 0.97 0.24 11.78
N ARG A 12 1.14 1.17 12.72
CA ARG A 12 0.10 1.57 13.68
C ARG A 12 -1.13 2.12 12.99
N LEU A 13 -1.00 2.79 11.83
CA LEU A 13 -2.14 3.27 11.05
C LEU A 13 -3.04 2.10 10.60
N ALA A 14 -2.46 0.92 10.33
CA ALA A 14 -3.24 -0.27 10.01
C ALA A 14 -4.20 -0.68 11.14
N ARG A 15 -3.90 -0.32 12.40
CA ARG A 15 -4.74 -0.64 13.56
C ARG A 15 -5.98 0.25 13.66
N GLU A 16 -5.95 1.44 13.06
CA GLU A 16 -7.07 2.38 13.06
C GLU A 16 -8.17 1.94 12.09
N PHE A 17 -7.81 1.18 11.06
CA PHE A 17 -8.75 0.61 10.10
C PHE A 17 -9.32 -0.72 10.65
N SER A 18 -10.30 -0.63 11.55
CA SER A 18 -10.99 -1.82 12.06
C SER A 18 -11.86 -2.48 10.98
N GLY A 19 -11.75 -3.80 10.82
CA GLY A 19 -12.63 -4.62 9.97
C GLY A 19 -12.30 -4.67 8.47
N GLN A 20 -11.18 -4.09 8.03
CA GLN A 20 -10.76 -4.08 6.62
C GLN A 20 -9.55 -5.01 6.38
N ASN A 21 -9.43 -5.55 5.16
CA ASN A 21 -8.27 -6.39 4.80
C ASN A 21 -7.13 -5.46 4.39
N ILE A 22 -6.22 -5.22 5.33
CA ILE A 22 -5.10 -4.31 5.15
C ILE A 22 -3.83 -5.12 4.98
N LYS A 23 -3.07 -4.77 3.95
CA LYS A 23 -1.71 -5.27 3.74
C LYS A 23 -0.77 -4.08 3.63
N THR A 24 0.46 -4.29 4.05
CA THR A 24 1.56 -3.36 3.78
C THR A 24 2.35 -3.85 2.57
N VAL A 25 3.00 -2.93 1.86
CA VAL A 25 3.94 -3.25 0.75
C VAL A 25 4.96 -4.32 1.19
N SER A 26 5.50 -4.20 2.41
CA SER A 26 6.43 -5.19 2.97
C SER A 26 5.78 -6.55 3.23
N GLN A 27 4.52 -6.62 3.68
CA GLN A 27 3.80 -7.89 3.85
C GLN A 27 3.48 -8.59 2.53
N MET A 28 3.37 -7.82 1.43
CA MET A 28 3.20 -8.35 0.09
C MET A 28 4.53 -8.76 -0.55
N GLY A 29 5.67 -8.44 0.09
CA GLY A 29 7.00 -8.66 -0.48
C GLY A 29 7.31 -7.71 -1.65
N TRP A 30 6.64 -6.56 -1.72
CA TRP A 30 6.80 -5.55 -2.77
C TRP A 30 7.78 -4.43 -2.40
N SER A 31 8.51 -4.60 -1.29
CA SER A 31 9.52 -3.63 -0.88
C SER A 31 10.62 -3.51 -1.94
N GLY A 32 10.92 -2.29 -2.36
CA GLY A 32 11.87 -2.00 -3.43
C GLY A 32 11.33 -2.13 -4.86
N THR A 33 10.04 -2.46 -5.04
CA THR A 33 9.38 -2.39 -6.35
C THR A 33 9.32 -0.94 -6.86
N LYS A 34 9.53 -0.72 -8.16
CA LYS A 34 9.45 0.62 -8.74
C LYS A 34 8.04 1.18 -8.65
N ASN A 35 7.90 2.48 -8.41
CA ASN A 35 6.60 3.16 -8.22
C ASN A 35 5.53 2.79 -9.27
N GLY A 36 5.88 2.77 -10.56
CA GLY A 36 4.91 2.41 -11.62
C GLY A 36 4.46 0.94 -11.58
N GLU A 37 5.35 0.02 -11.20
CA GLU A 37 5.02 -1.40 -11.05
C GLU A 37 4.23 -1.64 -9.76
N LEU A 38 4.58 -0.94 -8.68
CA LEU A 38 3.84 -0.96 -7.41
C LEU A 38 2.40 -0.50 -7.61
N LEU A 39 2.19 0.58 -8.36
CA LEU A 39 0.86 1.06 -8.74
C LEU A 39 0.06 0.01 -9.52
N ALA A 40 0.67 -0.60 -10.52
CA ALA A 40 0.00 -1.63 -11.32
C ALA A 40 -0.35 -2.89 -10.52
N LEU A 41 0.46 -3.25 -9.52
CA LEU A 41 0.16 -4.33 -8.57
C LEU A 41 -0.96 -3.95 -7.60
N ALA A 42 -0.90 -2.72 -7.07
CA ALA A 42 -1.91 -2.18 -6.18
C ALA A 42 -3.29 -2.12 -6.85
N GLU A 43 -3.37 -1.59 -8.08
CA GLU A 43 -4.61 -1.47 -8.85
C GLU A 43 -5.28 -2.83 -9.13
N LYS A 44 -4.49 -3.90 -9.29
CA LYS A 44 -5.01 -5.25 -9.55
C LYS A 44 -5.62 -5.92 -8.32
N GLU A 45 -5.07 -5.67 -7.13
CA GLU A 45 -5.38 -6.45 -5.93
C GLU A 45 -6.09 -5.66 -4.82
N PHE A 46 -6.00 -4.34 -4.83
CA PHE A 46 -6.46 -3.46 -3.75
C PHE A 46 -7.39 -2.37 -4.27
N ASP A 47 -8.36 -2.00 -3.43
CA ASP A 47 -9.33 -0.96 -3.74
C ASP A 47 -8.75 0.44 -3.44
N VAL A 48 -7.86 0.53 -2.46
CA VAL A 48 -7.25 1.78 -2.00
C VAL A 48 -5.77 1.56 -1.74
N PHE A 49 -4.94 2.43 -2.30
CA PHE A 49 -3.51 2.54 -1.97
C PHE A 49 -3.25 3.83 -1.18
N ILE A 50 -2.68 3.70 0.01
CA ILE A 50 -2.32 4.83 0.88
C ILE A 50 -0.80 4.94 0.88
N THR A 51 -0.29 6.08 0.44
CA THR A 51 1.13 6.39 0.38
C THR A 51 1.38 7.84 0.78
N VAL A 52 2.59 8.11 1.28
CA VAL A 52 3.11 9.46 1.51
C VAL A 52 4.24 9.81 0.54
N ASP A 53 4.59 8.90 -0.38
CA ASP A 53 5.62 9.13 -1.39
C ASP A 53 5.12 10.14 -2.43
N ARG A 54 5.86 11.22 -2.60
CA ARG A 54 5.59 12.28 -3.58
C ARG A 54 6.23 12.00 -4.95
N ASN A 55 7.12 11.02 -5.04
CA ASN A 55 7.70 10.58 -6.31
C ASN A 55 6.78 9.61 -7.06
N LEU A 56 5.65 9.22 -6.46
CA LEU A 56 4.61 8.49 -7.17
C LEU A 56 3.98 9.42 -8.22
N SER A 57 4.33 9.18 -9.47
CA SER A 57 3.69 9.83 -10.62
C SER A 57 2.46 9.01 -11.01
N PHE A 58 1.32 9.68 -11.12
CA PHE A 58 0.01 9.09 -11.45
C PHE A 58 -0.49 9.57 -12.79
#